data_AF-A0A7W0NZE7-F1
#
_entry.id   AF-A0A7W0NZE7-F1
#
_cell.length_a   1.000
_cell.length_b   1.000
_cell.length_c   1.000
_cell.angle_alpha   90.00
_cell.angle_beta   90.00
_cell.angle_gamma   90.00
#
_symmetry.space_group_name_H-M   'P 1'
#
loop_
_entity.id
_entity.type
_entity.pdbx_description
1 polymer ?
#
loop_
_entity_poly.entity_id
_entity_poly.type
_entity_poly.pdbx_seq_one_letter_code
_entity_poly.pdbx_strand_id
1 'polypeptide(L)'
;MTLDRQTLAKIDKRILSQMDHGEGVQLVKVPVSEAVWSTWRRYCEAAGISMGRALAILLHQELASVVDLDLDRIGNMLGEREAVLDERERDLEQREERISLAGQRVGTVGMEPKPPPLELAPAGVVPRDGRNDLCPCGSGLKYKRCHGA
;
A
#
# COMPACT_ATOMS: atom_id res chain seq x y z
N MET A 1 22.40 -22.98 -18.90
CA MET A 1 23.28 -22.57 -17.78
C MET A 1 22.51 -21.60 -16.93
N THR A 2 22.05 -22.00 -15.75
CA THR A 2 21.24 -21.14 -14.88
C THR A 2 22.14 -20.14 -14.16
N LEU A 3 21.99 -18.86 -14.48
CA LEU A 3 22.64 -17.79 -13.72
C LEU A 3 22.13 -17.82 -12.28
N ASP A 4 23.02 -17.59 -11.32
CA ASP A 4 22.65 -17.57 -9.91
C ASP A 4 21.70 -16.39 -9.61
N ARG A 5 20.74 -16.60 -8.70
CA ARG A 5 19.70 -15.62 -8.33
C ARG A 5 20.29 -14.29 -7.82
N GLN A 6 21.41 -14.32 -7.13
CA GLN A 6 22.07 -13.13 -6.61
C GLN A 6 22.71 -12.31 -7.73
N THR A 7 23.30 -12.97 -8.72
CA THR A 7 23.82 -12.32 -9.92
C THR A 7 22.72 -11.67 -10.74
N LEU A 8 21.59 -12.37 -10.93
CA LEU A 8 20.41 -11.82 -11.62
C LEU A 8 19.88 -10.56 -10.91
N ALA A 9 19.69 -10.60 -9.59
CA ALA A 9 19.20 -9.45 -8.84
C ALA A 9 20.14 -8.22 -8.93
N LYS A 10 21.46 -8.44 -8.99
CA LYS A 10 22.44 -7.35 -9.18
C LYS A 10 22.36 -6.75 -10.59
N ILE A 11 22.13 -7.58 -11.60
CA ILE A 11 21.95 -7.15 -12.98
C ILE A 11 20.66 -6.33 -13.09
N ASP A 12 19.54 -6.82 -12.56
CA ASP A 12 18.24 -6.14 -12.60
C ASP A 12 18.30 -4.76 -11.93
N LYS A 13 18.87 -4.69 -10.72
CA LYS A 13 19.02 -3.41 -10.00
C LYS A 13 19.82 -2.40 -10.81
N ARG A 14 20.86 -2.84 -11.52
CA ARG A 14 21.72 -1.98 -12.32
C ARG A 14 21.00 -1.53 -13.60
N ILE A 15 20.31 -2.43 -14.28
CA ILE A 15 19.52 -2.11 -15.48
C ILE A 15 18.41 -1.11 -15.14
N LEU A 16 17.61 -1.39 -14.11
CA LEU A 16 16.50 -0.51 -13.69
C LEU A 16 16.99 0.88 -13.26
N SER A 17 18.17 0.97 -12.63
CA SER A 17 18.76 2.26 -12.25
C SER A 17 19.20 3.13 -13.43
N GLN A 18 19.38 2.53 -14.62
CA GLN A 18 19.87 3.21 -15.82
C GLN A 18 18.76 3.43 -16.86
N MET A 19 17.57 2.90 -16.60
CA MET A 19 16.40 3.00 -17.46
C MET A 19 15.67 4.34 -17.22
N ASP A 20 15.63 5.21 -18.23
CA ASP A 20 14.78 6.41 -18.23
C ASP A 20 13.30 6.05 -18.42
N HIS A 21 12.41 6.41 -17.48
CA HIS A 21 11.01 5.93 -17.44
C HIS A 21 10.08 6.61 -18.47
N GLY A 22 10.65 7.21 -19.53
CA GLY A 22 9.91 7.83 -20.61
C GLY A 22 9.33 6.80 -21.61
N GLU A 23 8.27 7.19 -22.30
CA GLU A 23 7.68 6.41 -23.40
C GLU A 23 8.63 6.47 -24.63
N GLY A 24 9.53 5.49 -24.77
CA GLY A 24 10.48 5.45 -25.89
C GLY A 24 11.41 4.24 -25.90
N VAL A 25 12.23 4.13 -26.95
CA VAL A 25 13.26 3.08 -27.07
C VAL A 25 14.39 3.37 -26.10
N GLN A 26 14.63 2.46 -25.16
CA GLN A 26 15.75 2.55 -24.22
C GLN A 26 16.98 1.79 -24.72
N LEU A 27 18.13 2.44 -24.57
CA LEU A 27 19.43 1.82 -24.80
C LEU A 27 19.96 1.24 -23.49
N VAL A 28 20.09 -0.09 -23.44
CA VAL A 28 20.71 -0.79 -22.29
C VAL A 28 22.17 -1.09 -22.60
N LYS A 29 23.08 -0.63 -21.74
CA LYS A 29 24.51 -0.99 -21.83
C LYS A 29 24.73 -2.32 -21.10
N VAL A 30 25.03 -3.37 -21.85
CA VAL A 30 25.39 -4.67 -21.27
C VAL A 30 26.90 -4.72 -21.06
N PRO A 31 27.40 -4.78 -19.81
CA PRO A 31 28.82 -4.89 -19.55
C PRO A 31 29.29 -6.31 -19.90
N VAL A 32 30.12 -6.41 -20.93
CA VAL A 32 30.75 -7.67 -21.37
C VAL A 32 32.26 -7.52 -21.31
N SER A 33 32.96 -8.57 -20.88
CA SER A 33 34.43 -8.55 -20.93
C SER A 33 34.92 -8.66 -22.37
N GLU A 34 36.11 -8.13 -22.65
CA GLU A 34 36.76 -8.21 -23.98
C GLU A 34 36.85 -9.65 -24.50
N ALA A 35 37.11 -10.61 -23.61
CA ALA A 35 37.19 -12.03 -23.97
C ALA A 35 35.84 -12.59 -24.44
N VAL A 36 34.74 -12.22 -23.75
CA VAL A 36 33.39 -12.64 -24.14
C VAL A 36 32.99 -11.98 -25.44
N TRP A 37 33.26 -10.68 -25.60
CA TRP A 37 32.96 -9.95 -26.82
C TRP A 37 33.70 -10.49 -28.04
N SER A 38 35.00 -10.75 -27.91
CA SER A 38 35.84 -11.33 -28.97
C SER A 38 35.38 -12.74 -29.35
N THR A 39 34.99 -13.56 -28.37
CA THR A 39 34.46 -14.90 -28.61
C THR A 39 33.10 -14.86 -29.32
N TRP A 40 32.21 -13.98 -28.87
CA TRP A 40 30.91 -13.77 -29.51
C TRP A 40 31.04 -13.33 -30.97
N ARG A 41 31.92 -12.35 -31.24
CA ARG A 41 32.20 -11.88 -32.60
C ARG A 41 32.65 -13.03 -33.51
N ARG A 42 33.61 -13.85 -33.05
CA ARG A 42 34.12 -15.00 -33.83
C ARG A 42 33.03 -16.02 -34.15
N TYR A 43 32.13 -16.31 -33.20
CA TYR A 43 31.01 -17.21 -33.46
C TYR A 43 30.03 -16.64 -34.49
N CYS A 44 29.71 -15.35 -34.39
CA CYS A 44 28.82 -14.68 -35.35
C CYS A 44 29.42 -14.66 -36.76
N GLU A 45 30.71 -14.35 -36.87
CA GLU A 45 31.46 -14.40 -38.14
C GLU A 45 31.46 -15.80 -38.75
N ALA A 46 31.77 -16.84 -37.96
CA ALA A 46 31.76 -18.22 -38.41
C ALA A 46 30.35 -18.68 -38.86
N ALA A 47 29.30 -18.19 -38.22
CA ALA A 47 27.91 -18.47 -38.58
C ALA A 47 27.38 -17.60 -39.73
N GLY A 48 28.16 -16.62 -40.22
CA GLY A 48 27.75 -15.72 -41.30
C GLY A 48 26.60 -14.77 -40.95
N ILE A 49 26.41 -14.46 -39.66
CA ILE A 49 25.34 -13.59 -39.16
C ILE A 49 25.90 -12.39 -38.42
N SER A 50 25.18 -11.27 -38.44
CA SER A 50 25.58 -10.10 -37.63
C SER A 50 25.38 -10.37 -36.15
N MET A 51 26.24 -9.78 -35.31
CA MET A 51 26.15 -9.93 -33.85
C MET A 51 24.77 -9.50 -33.30
N GLY A 52 24.19 -8.44 -33.87
CA GLY A 52 22.86 -7.96 -33.47
C GLY A 52 21.76 -8.97 -33.83
N ARG A 53 21.83 -9.60 -35.01
CA ARG A 53 20.87 -10.62 -35.43
C ARG A 53 20.96 -11.87 -34.56
N ALA A 54 22.18 -12.31 -34.27
CA ALA A 54 22.43 -13.44 -33.38
C ALA A 54 21.87 -13.18 -31.96
N LEU A 55 22.08 -11.97 -31.43
CA LEU A 55 21.55 -11.59 -30.12
C LEU A 55 20.02 -11.54 -30.11
N ALA A 56 19.40 -10.98 -31.16
CA ALA A 56 17.94 -10.95 -31.27
C ALA A 56 17.32 -12.34 -31.31
N ILE A 57 17.95 -13.30 -32.01
CA ILE A 57 17.50 -14.69 -32.06
C ILE A 57 17.58 -15.34 -30.67
N LEU A 58 18.71 -15.19 -29.97
CA LEU A 58 18.89 -15.74 -28.63
C LEU A 58 17.90 -15.13 -27.63
N LEU A 59 17.71 -13.81 -27.67
CA LEU A 59 16.73 -13.14 -26.82
C LEU A 59 15.32 -13.64 -27.11
N HIS A 60 14.93 -13.78 -28.37
CA HIS A 60 13.61 -14.27 -28.72
C HIS A 60 13.40 -15.73 -28.28
N GLN A 61 14.42 -16.59 -28.42
CA GLN A 61 14.36 -17.98 -28.01
C GLN A 61 14.30 -18.17 -26.48
N GLU A 62 15.08 -17.39 -25.73
CA GLU A 62 15.06 -17.41 -24.26
C GLU A 62 13.80 -16.74 -23.70
N LEU A 63 13.31 -15.67 -24.34
CA LEU A 63 12.02 -15.11 -23.98
C LEU A 63 10.92 -16.11 -24.28
N ALA A 64 10.87 -16.72 -25.47
CA ALA A 64 9.87 -17.74 -25.78
C ALA A 64 9.90 -18.94 -24.81
N SER A 65 11.08 -19.34 -24.31
CA SER A 65 11.19 -20.45 -23.34
C SER A 65 10.76 -20.08 -21.91
N VAL A 66 10.82 -18.79 -21.54
CA VAL A 66 10.40 -18.28 -20.22
C VAL A 66 8.95 -17.78 -20.23
N VAL A 67 8.48 -17.28 -21.36
CA VAL A 67 7.24 -16.48 -21.48
C VAL A 67 5.97 -17.34 -21.43
N ASP A 68 5.97 -18.57 -21.94
CA ASP A 68 4.73 -19.36 -22.00
C ASP A 68 4.33 -20.01 -20.67
N LEU A 69 5.26 -20.26 -19.74
CA LEU A 69 4.93 -20.88 -18.44
C LEU A 69 4.85 -19.88 -17.29
N ASP A 70 5.64 -18.80 -17.32
CA ASP A 70 5.65 -17.82 -16.22
C ASP A 70 4.60 -16.71 -16.39
N LEU A 71 4.20 -16.32 -17.61
CA LEU A 71 3.18 -15.26 -17.76
C LEU A 71 1.79 -15.71 -17.32
N ASP A 72 1.35 -16.92 -17.65
CA ASP A 72 0.06 -17.43 -17.18
C ASP A 72 0.03 -17.54 -15.65
N ARG A 73 1.14 -18.00 -15.06
CA ARG A 73 1.27 -18.12 -13.61
C ARG A 73 1.28 -16.75 -12.91
N ILE A 74 1.99 -15.78 -13.47
CA ILE A 74 2.02 -14.40 -12.97
C ILE A 74 0.65 -13.75 -13.16
N GLY A 75 0.02 -13.95 -14.30
CA GLY A 75 -1.33 -13.47 -14.60
C GLY A 75 -2.36 -14.00 -13.61
N ASN A 76 -2.33 -15.30 -13.31
CA ASN A 76 -3.19 -15.90 -12.29
C ASN A 76 -2.93 -15.31 -10.90
N MET A 77 -1.65 -15.14 -10.52
CA MET A 77 -1.29 -14.56 -9.22
C MET A 77 -1.73 -13.09 -9.09
N LEU A 78 -1.64 -12.31 -10.17
CA LEU A 78 -2.11 -10.93 -10.20
C LEU A 78 -3.64 -10.88 -10.14
N GLY A 79 -4.34 -11.73 -10.87
CA GLY A 79 -5.80 -11.81 -10.84
C GLY A 79 -6.35 -12.23 -9.47
N GLU A 80 -5.72 -13.20 -8.79
CA GLU A 80 -6.06 -13.57 -7.41
C GLU A 80 -5.89 -12.38 -6.46
N ARG A 81 -4.80 -11.63 -6.62
CA ARG A 81 -4.50 -10.48 -5.77
C ARG A 81 -5.44 -9.30 -6.03
N GLU A 82 -5.80 -9.07 -7.28
CA GLU A 82 -6.81 -8.08 -7.70
C GLU A 82 -8.18 -8.42 -7.10
N ALA A 83 -8.63 -9.68 -7.18
CA ALA A 83 -9.89 -10.11 -6.58
C ALA A 83 -9.97 -9.87 -5.06
N VAL A 84 -8.85 -10.07 -4.35
CA VAL A 84 -8.74 -9.78 -2.91
C VAL A 84 -8.84 -8.27 -2.63
N LEU A 85 -8.30 -7.44 -3.51
CA LEU A 85 -8.41 -5.98 -3.38
C LEU A 85 -9.85 -5.52 -3.65
N ASP A 86 -10.50 -6.04 -4.68
CA ASP A 86 -11.91 -5.73 -5.00
C ASP A 86 -12.87 -6.11 -3.87
N GLU A 87 -12.60 -7.24 -3.19
CA GLU A 87 -13.39 -7.65 -2.03
C GLU A 87 -13.20 -6.69 -0.85
N ARG A 88 -11.95 -6.28 -0.60
CA ARG A 88 -11.64 -5.30 0.45
C ARG A 88 -12.23 -3.93 0.16
N GLU A 89 -12.19 -3.49 -1.09
CA GLU A 89 -12.79 -2.22 -1.52
C GLU A 89 -14.30 -2.23 -1.25
N ARG A 90 -15.00 -3.29 -1.64
CA ARG A 90 -16.43 -3.46 -1.35
C ARG A 90 -16.75 -3.47 0.16
N ASP A 91 -15.93 -4.10 0.99
CA ASP A 91 -16.10 -4.07 2.45
C ASP A 91 -15.90 -2.64 3.01
N LEU A 92 -14.92 -1.90 2.49
CA LEU A 92 -14.70 -0.51 2.89
C LEU A 92 -15.87 0.39 2.47
N GLU A 93 -16.37 0.25 1.25
CA GLU A 93 -17.56 0.97 0.76
C GLU A 93 -18.79 0.71 1.64
N GLN A 94 -19.05 -0.56 1.99
CA GLN A 94 -20.16 -0.92 2.88
C GLN A 94 -20.00 -0.33 4.29
N ARG A 95 -18.77 -0.31 4.81
CA ARG A 95 -18.49 0.31 6.12
C ARG A 95 -18.68 1.82 6.07
N GLU A 96 -18.23 2.47 5.00
CA GLU A 96 -18.42 3.90 4.79
C GLU A 96 -19.92 4.25 4.70
N GLU A 97 -20.70 3.49 3.94
CA GLU A 97 -22.15 3.69 3.83
C GLU A 97 -22.84 3.54 5.21
N ARG A 98 -22.47 2.51 5.98
CA ARG A 98 -22.99 2.33 7.35
C ARG A 98 -22.65 3.51 8.27
N ILE A 99 -21.42 4.03 8.19
CA ILE A 99 -20.97 5.19 8.96
C ILE A 99 -21.74 6.45 8.52
N SER A 100 -21.93 6.64 7.21
CA SER A 100 -22.69 7.76 6.64
C SER A 100 -24.15 7.75 7.10
N LEU A 101 -24.82 6.59 7.03
CA LEU A 101 -26.19 6.41 7.52
C LEU A 101 -26.31 6.64 9.03
N ALA A 102 -25.33 6.18 9.81
CA ALA A 102 -25.26 6.45 11.25
C ALA A 102 -25.05 7.95 11.54
N GLY A 103 -24.20 8.62 10.76
CA GLY A 103 -23.97 10.07 10.84
C GLY A 103 -25.22 10.89 10.50
N GLN A 104 -25.99 10.50 9.49
CA GLN A 104 -27.29 11.14 9.17
C GLN A 104 -28.31 10.99 10.30
N ARG A 105 -28.39 9.83 10.96
CA ARG A 105 -29.28 9.62 12.13
C ARG A 105 -28.90 10.52 13.31
N VAL A 106 -27.61 10.76 13.53
CA VAL A 106 -27.13 11.71 14.53
C VAL A 106 -27.46 13.16 14.14
N GLY A 107 -27.41 13.50 12.84
CA GLY A 107 -27.83 14.81 12.32
C GLY A 107 -29.33 15.12 12.46
N THR A 108 -30.20 14.10 12.50
CA THR A 108 -31.66 14.29 12.65
C THR A 108 -32.15 14.42 14.11
N VAL A 109 -31.31 14.11 15.10
CA VAL A 109 -31.64 14.30 16.53
C VAL A 109 -31.19 15.69 17.04
N GLY A 110 -30.56 16.49 16.18
CA GLY A 110 -30.08 17.85 16.48
C GLY A 110 -31.08 18.99 16.18
N MET A 111 -32.35 18.69 15.90
CA MET A 111 -33.40 19.71 15.83
C MET A 111 -34.37 19.49 17.00
N GLU A 112 -33.97 19.92 18.20
CA GLU A 112 -34.92 20.04 19.31
C GLU A 112 -36.04 21.03 18.92
N PRO A 113 -37.31 20.68 19.11
CA PRO A 113 -38.39 21.65 19.03
C PRO A 113 -38.18 22.68 20.14
N LYS A 114 -38.17 23.96 19.76
CA LYS A 114 -38.15 25.11 20.68
C LYS A 114 -39.15 24.87 21.83
N PRO A 115 -38.70 24.73 23.08
CA PRO A 115 -39.61 24.49 24.20
C PRO A 115 -40.54 25.70 24.37
N PRO A 116 -41.81 25.48 24.78
CA PRO A 116 -42.73 26.55 25.10
C PRO A 116 -42.18 27.38 26.26
N PRO A 117 -42.53 28.68 26.37
CA PRO A 117 -42.14 29.49 27.52
C PRO A 117 -42.76 28.89 28.78
N LEU A 118 -41.95 28.22 29.60
CA LEU A 118 -42.37 27.71 30.89
C LEU A 118 -41.95 28.69 31.97
N GLU A 119 -42.96 29.17 32.67
CA GLU A 119 -42.90 30.00 33.85
C GLU A 119 -42.05 29.36 34.96
N LEU A 120 -41.44 30.23 35.75
CA LEU A 120 -40.51 29.94 36.84
C LEU A 120 -41.09 29.01 37.91
N ALA A 121 -40.38 27.92 38.21
CA ALA A 121 -40.47 27.16 39.47
C ALA A 121 -39.05 26.70 39.90
N PRO A 122 -38.75 26.61 41.21
CA PRO A 122 -37.42 26.86 41.74
C PRO A 122 -36.44 25.70 41.59
N ALA A 123 -35.16 26.06 41.47
CA ALA A 123 -34.02 25.17 41.32
C ALA A 123 -33.90 24.14 42.46
N GLY A 124 -34.00 22.85 42.11
CA GLY A 124 -33.49 21.75 42.92
C GLY A 124 -31.96 21.75 42.88
N VAL A 125 -31.35 22.25 43.95
CA VAL A 125 -29.90 22.32 44.17
C VAL A 125 -29.34 20.89 44.28
N VAL A 126 -28.53 20.48 43.30
CA VAL A 126 -27.63 19.33 43.49
C VAL A 126 -26.60 19.74 44.57
N PRO A 127 -26.41 18.98 45.66
CA PRO A 127 -25.44 19.36 46.69
C PRO A 127 -24.05 19.30 46.07
N ARG A 128 -23.40 20.46 45.92
CA ARG A 128 -21.97 20.50 45.63
C ARG A 128 -21.27 20.18 46.94
N ASP A 129 -20.68 18.99 47.03
CA ASP A 129 -19.88 18.60 48.19
C ASP A 129 -18.91 19.72 48.56
N GLY A 130 -18.93 20.12 49.82
CA GLY A 130 -18.12 21.23 50.31
C GLY A 130 -16.64 20.91 50.15
N ARG A 131 -15.82 21.92 49.89
CA ARG A 131 -14.36 21.78 49.72
C ARG A 131 -13.64 21.06 50.89
N ASN A 132 -14.29 20.95 52.06
CA ASN A 132 -13.81 20.23 53.24
C ASN A 132 -14.41 18.83 53.45
N ASP A 133 -15.34 18.38 52.62
CA ASP A 133 -15.96 17.05 52.71
C ASP A 133 -15.05 15.97 52.14
N LEU A 134 -15.37 14.71 52.40
CA LEU A 134 -14.58 13.58 51.91
C LEU A 134 -14.61 13.51 50.38
N CYS A 135 -13.46 13.21 49.78
CA CYS A 135 -13.33 13.19 48.34
C CYS A 135 -14.10 12.00 47.75
N PRO A 136 -14.96 12.20 46.74
CA PRO A 136 -15.80 11.13 46.18
C PRO A 136 -15.00 10.07 45.39
N CYS A 137 -13.69 10.26 45.20
CA CYS A 137 -12.80 9.24 44.62
C CYS A 137 -12.49 8.07 45.58
N GLY A 138 -13.00 8.09 46.81
CA GLY A 138 -12.81 7.02 47.79
C GLY A 138 -11.46 7.05 48.51
N SER A 139 -10.68 8.12 48.41
CA SER A 139 -9.36 8.24 49.04
C SER A 139 -9.38 8.41 50.56
N GLY A 140 -10.55 8.68 51.15
CA GLY A 140 -10.69 8.98 52.60
C GLY A 140 -10.14 10.34 53.03
N LEU A 141 -9.61 11.15 52.11
CA LEU A 141 -9.10 12.49 52.37
C LEU A 141 -10.16 13.57 52.04
N LYS A 142 -10.05 14.74 52.66
CA LYS A 142 -10.91 15.90 52.33
C LYS A 142 -10.67 16.36 50.87
N TYR A 143 -11.71 16.79 50.18
CA TYR A 143 -11.71 17.15 48.75
C TYR A 143 -10.55 18.11 48.41
N LYS A 144 -10.37 19.18 49.19
CA LYS A 144 -9.25 20.13 49.01
C LYS A 144 -7.84 19.56 49.08
N ARG A 145 -7.65 18.38 49.70
CA ARG A 145 -6.34 17.73 49.82
C ARG A 145 -6.15 16.56 48.85
N CYS A 146 -7.14 16.29 48.01
CA CYS A 146 -7.09 15.20 47.05
C CYS A 146 -7.24 15.74 45.62
N HIS A 147 -8.44 16.21 45.24
CA HIS A 147 -8.73 16.70 43.89
C HIS A 147 -9.10 18.19 43.84
N GLY A 148 -9.18 18.86 45.00
CA GLY A 148 -9.49 20.29 45.11
C GLY A 148 -8.27 21.21 45.18
N ALA A 149 -7.14 20.77 44.61
CA ALA A 149 -5.90 21.54 44.43
C ALA A 149 -5.98 22.36 43.14
#